data_AF-A0A9P0X7Z3-F1
#
_entry.id   AF-A0A9P0X7Z3-F1
#
_cell.length_a   1.000
_cell.length_b   1.000
_cell.length_c   1.000
_cell.angle_alpha   90.00
_cell.angle_beta   90.00
_cell.angle_gamma   90.00
#
_symmetry.space_group_name_H-M   'P 1'
#
loop_
_entity.id
_entity.type
_entity.pdbx_description
1 polymer ?
#
loop_
_entity_poly.entity_id
_entity_poly.type
_entity_poly.pdbx_seq_one_letter_code
_entity_poly.pdbx_strand_id
1 'polypeptide(L)'
;MVCCGDSYVSPRESREPISYDPNFNGPIHNRSCTDILWLIVFVLFLGGWGYVGYYGLTRGSIEKILAPIDSKGRRCGLDSGLEEKKNLMFFNIAKCLSPGTPITGCPTTQVCVENCPDNTIIFEKELSQTSFESLRSKMVCTDDVNINTMTSSQALQYMKEEKCARFLLASQPVLFRCIGDLSTLQCPKTKDGIRSGNEECVRNPVEAQKSLLNRATALDSYIGWIAASWVTFFTKENEREAHIVCSAACTKFCK
;
A
#
# COMPACT_ATOMS: atom_id res chain seq x y z
N MET A 1 22.24 44.67 56.14
CA MET A 1 21.71 46.01 56.46
C MET A 1 20.39 46.14 55.71
N VAL A 2 19.28 46.34 56.44
CA VAL A 2 17.97 46.84 55.98
C VAL A 2 17.16 45.89 55.05
N CYS A 3 15.85 45.67 55.14
CA CYS A 3 14.78 45.68 56.16
C CYS A 3 13.57 44.97 55.50
N CYS A 4 12.70 44.34 56.29
CA CYS A 4 11.34 43.93 55.88
C CYS A 4 10.40 45.15 55.74
N GLY A 5 9.30 45.00 54.97
CA GLY A 5 8.10 45.87 54.97
C GLY A 5 7.46 45.96 53.58
N ASP A 6 6.57 45.01 53.21
CA ASP A 6 5.08 45.12 53.21
C ASP A 6 4.57 45.46 51.78
N SER A 7 3.70 44.73 51.07
CA SER A 7 2.67 43.75 51.44
C SER A 7 2.39 42.84 50.23
N TYR A 8 2.46 41.52 50.38
CA TYR A 8 1.75 40.59 49.49
C TYR A 8 0.67 39.89 50.30
N VAL A 9 -0.55 40.42 50.21
CA VAL A 9 -1.75 39.70 50.65
C VAL A 9 -1.99 38.58 49.64
N SER A 10 -1.65 37.35 50.02
CA SER A 10 -2.12 36.16 49.30
C SER A 10 -3.66 36.16 49.34
N PRO A 11 -4.37 35.97 48.21
CA PRO A 11 -5.82 35.80 48.24
C PRO A 11 -6.14 34.67 49.19
N ARG A 12 -6.93 34.96 50.24
CA ARG A 12 -7.51 33.90 51.06
C ARG A 12 -8.35 33.07 50.13
N GLU A 13 -7.90 31.85 49.85
CA GLU A 13 -8.72 30.82 49.26
C GLU A 13 -9.82 30.50 50.28
N SER A 14 -10.93 31.23 50.15
CA SER A 14 -12.15 30.97 50.89
C SER A 14 -12.66 29.61 50.43
N ARG A 15 -12.48 28.59 51.28
CA ARG A 15 -13.04 27.24 51.12
C ARG A 15 -14.55 27.21 51.34
N GLU A 16 -15.26 28.23 50.89
CA GLU A 16 -16.71 28.24 50.87
C GLU A 16 -17.15 27.62 49.53
N PRO A 17 -18.02 26.61 49.55
CA PRO A 17 -18.53 26.03 48.31
C PRO A 17 -19.22 27.14 47.50
N ILE A 18 -18.86 27.25 46.22
CA ILE A 18 -19.44 28.24 45.30
C ILE A 18 -20.94 27.98 45.23
N SER A 19 -21.73 28.85 45.86
CA SER A 19 -23.19 28.73 45.85
C SER A 19 -23.69 29.01 44.44
N TYR A 20 -24.51 28.11 43.90
CA TYR A 20 -25.15 28.31 42.61
C TYR A 20 -26.05 29.55 42.68
N ASP A 21 -25.71 30.58 41.92
CA ASP A 21 -26.54 31.77 41.75
C ASP A 21 -27.47 31.54 40.54
N PRO A 22 -28.79 31.35 40.75
CA PRO A 22 -29.74 31.12 39.66
C PRO A 22 -29.90 32.35 38.76
N ASN A 23 -29.40 33.53 39.16
CA ASN A 23 -29.37 34.75 38.35
C ASN A 23 -27.99 35.01 37.72
N PHE A 24 -27.04 34.07 37.84
CA PHE A 24 -25.75 34.15 37.14
C PHE A 24 -25.95 33.93 35.64
N ASN A 25 -26.33 34.99 34.98
CA ASN A 25 -26.08 35.16 33.57
C ASN A 25 -24.57 35.36 33.45
N GLY A 26 -23.83 34.31 33.08
CA GLY A 26 -22.41 34.42 32.76
C GLY A 26 -22.15 35.54 31.73
N PRO A 27 -20.90 35.81 31.33
CA PRO A 27 -20.61 36.87 30.36
C PRO A 27 -21.29 36.59 29.00
N ILE A 28 -22.53 37.06 28.88
CA ILE A 28 -23.46 36.92 27.75
C ILE A 28 -23.61 38.30 27.07
N HIS A 29 -23.19 39.38 27.72
CA HIS A 29 -23.27 40.72 27.16
C HIS A 29 -22.07 41.02 26.23
N ASN A 30 -22.37 41.46 25.00
CA ASN A 30 -21.43 41.73 23.90
C ASN A 30 -20.71 40.52 23.28
N ARG A 31 -21.45 39.44 22.98
CA ARG A 31 -21.01 38.53 21.91
C ARG A 31 -21.32 39.18 20.56
N SER A 32 -20.45 40.09 20.12
CA SER A 32 -20.45 40.52 18.72
C SER A 32 -20.38 39.27 17.85
N CYS A 33 -21.19 39.22 16.78
CA CYS A 33 -21.37 38.07 15.90
C CYS A 33 -20.11 37.76 15.07
N THR A 34 -18.98 37.47 15.72
CA THR A 34 -17.73 37.04 15.10
C THR A 34 -17.93 35.72 14.34
N ASP A 35 -18.97 34.95 14.70
CA ASP A 35 -19.34 33.68 14.08
C ASP A 35 -19.68 33.81 12.58
N ILE A 36 -20.33 34.90 12.16
CA ILE A 36 -20.73 35.09 10.74
C ILE A 36 -19.51 35.30 9.84
N LEU A 37 -18.54 36.10 10.29
CA LEU A 37 -17.31 36.34 9.53
C LEU A 37 -16.51 35.04 9.39
N TRP A 38 -16.34 34.31 10.49
CA TRP A 38 -15.64 33.03 10.48
C TRP A 38 -16.36 31.96 9.64
N LEU A 39 -17.69 31.95 9.64
CA LEU A 39 -18.50 31.06 8.79
C LEU A 39 -18.26 31.35 7.30
N ILE A 40 -18.23 32.62 6.89
CA ILE A 40 -17.96 33.00 5.49
C ILE A 40 -16.55 32.53 5.08
N VAL A 41 -15.55 32.75 5.92
CA VAL A 41 -14.17 32.30 5.66
C VAL A 41 -14.10 30.77 5.55
N PHE A 42 -14.81 30.05 6.42
CA PHE A 42 -14.86 28.59 6.38
C PHE A 42 -15.52 28.05 5.10
N VAL A 43 -16.64 28.63 4.66
CA VAL A 43 -17.32 28.24 3.42
C VAL A 43 -16.44 28.52 2.20
N LEU A 44 -15.75 29.67 2.16
CA LEU A 44 -14.80 29.97 1.08
C LEU A 44 -13.62 29.00 1.07
N PHE A 45 -13.11 28.60 2.24
CA PHE A 45 -12.07 27.59 2.35
C PHE A 45 -12.54 26.24 1.79
N LEU A 46 -13.73 25.77 2.17
CA LEU A 46 -14.31 24.55 1.62
C LEU A 46 -14.53 24.63 0.11
N GLY A 47 -15.03 25.76 -0.39
CA GLY A 47 -15.18 26.02 -1.83
C GLY A 47 -13.84 25.99 -2.57
N GLY A 48 -12.80 26.57 -1.98
CA GLY A 48 -11.43 26.53 -2.50
C GLY A 48 -10.89 25.10 -2.59
N TRP A 49 -11.05 24.30 -1.55
CA TRP A 49 -10.66 22.89 -1.56
C TRP A 49 -11.47 22.06 -2.57
N GLY A 50 -12.78 22.31 -2.67
CA GLY A 50 -13.64 21.69 -3.68
C GLY A 50 -13.18 22.01 -5.09
N TYR A 51 -12.81 23.27 -5.36
CA TYR A 51 -12.27 23.69 -6.65
C TYR A 51 -10.92 23.02 -6.96
N VAL A 52 -9.99 22.97 -6.00
CA VAL A 52 -8.69 22.28 -6.16
C VAL A 52 -8.91 20.79 -6.45
N GLY A 53 -9.83 20.14 -5.73
CA GLY A 53 -10.20 18.75 -5.97
C GLY A 53 -10.78 18.53 -7.36
N TYR A 54 -11.73 19.36 -7.79
CA TYR A 54 -12.32 19.33 -9.14
C TYR A 54 -11.26 19.54 -10.24
N TYR A 55 -10.39 20.54 -10.08
CA TYR A 55 -9.30 20.81 -11.00
C TYR A 55 -8.32 19.63 -11.09
N GLY A 56 -7.99 19.04 -9.95
CA GLY A 56 -7.15 17.84 -9.86
C GLY A 56 -7.75 16.62 -10.54
N LEU A 57 -9.06 16.38 -10.40
CA LEU A 57 -9.74 15.24 -11.05
C LEU A 57 -9.90 15.43 -12.56
N THR A 58 -10.21 16.65 -13.01
CA THR A 58 -10.47 16.93 -14.43
C THR A 58 -9.21 17.04 -15.28
N ARG A 59 -8.09 17.49 -14.68
CA ARG A 59 -6.82 17.66 -15.40
C ARG A 59 -5.73 16.68 -14.97
N GLY A 60 -5.93 16.00 -13.85
CA GLY A 60 -5.02 14.96 -13.39
C GLY A 60 -5.15 13.69 -14.22
N SER A 61 -4.01 13.12 -14.60
CA SER A 61 -3.96 11.76 -15.17
C SER A 61 -3.66 10.79 -14.03
N ILE A 62 -4.69 10.09 -13.56
CA ILE A 62 -4.57 9.07 -12.50
C ILE A 62 -3.52 8.02 -12.88
N GLU A 63 -3.41 7.71 -14.18
CA GLU A 63 -2.42 6.77 -14.73
C GLU A 63 -0.98 7.13 -14.35
N LYS A 64 -0.63 8.43 -14.24
CA LYS A 64 0.73 8.86 -13.89
C LYS A 64 1.08 8.63 -12.41
N ILE A 65 0.07 8.64 -11.55
CA ILE A 65 0.20 8.43 -10.11
C ILE A 65 0.28 6.93 -9.82
N LEU A 66 -0.50 6.14 -10.55
CA LEU A 66 -0.53 4.68 -10.44
C LEU A 66 0.57 3.97 -11.23
N ALA A 67 1.33 4.71 -12.06
CA ALA A 67 2.39 4.17 -12.89
C ALA A 67 3.40 3.38 -12.03
N PRO A 68 3.54 2.07 -12.27
CA PRO A 68 4.46 1.24 -11.52
C PRO A 68 5.92 1.50 -11.91
N ILE A 69 6.83 1.14 -11.02
CA ILE A 69 8.27 1.35 -11.18
C ILE A 69 8.97 -0.01 -11.33
N ASP A 70 9.75 -0.15 -12.40
CA ASP A 70 10.64 -1.28 -12.69
C ASP A 70 11.79 -1.36 -11.67
N SER A 71 12.45 -2.51 -11.52
CA SER A 71 13.69 -2.66 -10.74
C SER A 71 14.81 -1.66 -11.10
N LYS A 72 14.82 -1.12 -12.32
CA LYS A 72 15.76 -0.04 -12.73
C LYS A 72 15.32 1.37 -12.30
N GLY A 73 14.21 1.53 -11.59
CA GLY A 73 13.70 2.83 -11.14
C GLY A 73 12.94 3.62 -12.22
N ARG A 74 12.63 2.98 -13.36
CA ARG A 74 11.90 3.60 -14.48
C ARG A 74 10.39 3.40 -14.33
N ARG A 75 9.61 4.36 -14.79
CA ARG A 75 8.14 4.35 -14.76
C ARG A 75 7.56 3.71 -16.01
N CYS A 76 6.82 2.63 -15.84
CA CYS A 76 6.13 1.95 -16.92
C CYS A 76 5.08 2.89 -17.56
N GLY A 77 5.04 2.97 -18.90
CA GLY A 77 4.12 3.82 -19.65
C GLY A 77 4.45 5.32 -19.70
N LEU A 78 5.55 5.77 -19.07
CA LEU A 78 5.90 7.20 -18.99
C LEU A 78 7.31 7.52 -19.45
N ASP A 79 8.28 6.67 -19.12
CA ASP A 79 9.67 6.91 -19.50
C ASP A 79 9.93 6.53 -20.97
N SER A 80 10.94 7.15 -21.57
CA SER A 80 11.29 6.91 -22.98
C SER A 80 11.64 5.44 -23.23
N GLY A 81 11.00 4.84 -24.24
CA GLY A 81 11.13 3.41 -24.57
C GLY A 81 10.23 2.47 -23.74
N LEU A 82 9.43 3.00 -22.80
CA LEU A 82 8.46 2.24 -22.00
C LEU A 82 7.01 2.72 -22.20
N GLU A 83 6.77 3.64 -23.14
CA GLU A 83 5.46 4.26 -23.38
C GLU A 83 4.35 3.23 -23.69
N GLU A 84 4.68 2.20 -24.46
CA GLU A 84 3.78 1.07 -24.77
C GLU A 84 3.71 0.04 -23.63
N LYS A 85 4.71 0.01 -22.75
CA LYS A 85 4.84 -0.99 -21.68
C LYS A 85 4.29 -0.43 -20.37
N LYS A 86 2.96 -0.44 -20.24
CA LYS A 86 2.25 0.16 -19.10
C LYS A 86 2.16 -0.74 -17.87
N ASN A 87 2.25 -2.06 -18.05
CA ASN A 87 2.04 -3.04 -16.98
C ASN A 87 3.37 -3.47 -16.36
N LEU A 88 3.37 -3.81 -15.07
CA LEU A 88 4.53 -4.32 -14.34
C LEU A 88 4.37 -5.81 -14.05
N MET A 89 5.36 -6.59 -14.50
CA MET A 89 5.44 -8.02 -14.26
C MET A 89 6.50 -8.35 -13.21
N PHE A 90 6.19 -9.31 -12.32
CA PHE A 90 7.13 -9.85 -11.32
C PHE A 90 7.72 -11.17 -11.80
N PHE A 91 9.02 -11.37 -11.65
CA PHE A 91 9.64 -12.66 -11.96
C PHE A 91 9.29 -13.74 -10.94
N ASN A 92 9.10 -13.38 -9.67
CA ASN A 92 8.69 -14.30 -8.63
C ASN A 92 7.77 -13.61 -7.62
N ILE A 93 6.46 -13.70 -7.88
CA ILE A 93 5.45 -13.08 -7.02
C ILE A 93 5.38 -13.71 -5.62
N ALA A 94 5.88 -14.92 -5.41
CA ALA A 94 5.88 -15.57 -4.10
C ALA A 94 6.82 -14.88 -3.10
N LYS A 95 7.92 -14.29 -3.57
CA LYS A 95 8.85 -13.51 -2.73
C LYS A 95 8.17 -12.30 -2.08
N CYS A 96 7.18 -11.70 -2.75
CA CYS A 96 6.37 -10.59 -2.21
C CYS A 96 5.52 -10.97 -0.99
N LEU A 97 5.27 -12.27 -0.78
CA LEU A 97 4.42 -12.78 0.29
C LEU A 97 5.21 -13.21 1.53
N SER A 98 6.54 -13.20 1.46
CA SER A 98 7.38 -13.61 2.57
C SER A 98 7.29 -12.62 3.75
N PRO A 99 7.11 -13.10 5.01
CA PRO A 99 6.89 -12.26 6.19
C PRO A 99 8.08 -11.38 6.60
N GLY A 100 9.22 -11.46 5.89
CA GLY A 100 10.39 -10.60 6.08
C GLY A 100 10.53 -9.49 5.03
N THR A 101 9.54 -9.29 4.15
CA THR A 101 9.62 -8.23 3.14
C THR A 101 9.22 -6.87 3.76
N PRO A 102 10.14 -5.88 3.76
CA PRO A 102 9.80 -4.54 4.24
C PRO A 102 8.72 -3.90 3.35
N ILE A 103 8.02 -2.92 3.92
CA ILE A 103 7.03 -2.06 3.23
C ILE A 103 7.64 -1.34 2.01
N THR A 104 8.98 -1.37 1.86
CA THR A 104 9.74 -0.71 0.81
C THR A 104 9.74 -1.42 -0.55
N GLY A 105 9.19 -2.62 -0.68
CA GLY A 105 8.98 -3.28 -1.98
C GLY A 105 9.29 -4.78 -2.00
N CYS A 106 8.88 -5.46 -3.09
CA CYS A 106 9.19 -6.87 -3.31
C CYS A 106 10.65 -7.06 -3.70
N PRO A 107 11.41 -7.98 -3.08
CA PRO A 107 12.82 -8.24 -3.40
C PRO A 107 12.95 -9.14 -4.64
N THR A 108 12.40 -8.70 -5.77
CA THR A 108 12.42 -9.42 -7.04
C THR A 108 12.66 -8.50 -8.20
N THR A 109 13.25 -9.03 -9.27
CA THR A 109 13.26 -8.34 -10.55
C THR A 109 11.83 -8.12 -11.05
N GLN A 110 11.52 -6.87 -11.36
CA GLN A 110 10.26 -6.40 -11.89
C GLN A 110 10.55 -5.73 -13.22
N VAL A 111 9.78 -6.02 -14.26
CA VAL A 111 9.98 -5.43 -15.59
C VAL A 111 8.68 -4.91 -16.17
N CYS A 112 8.75 -3.83 -16.93
CA CYS A 112 7.59 -3.33 -17.65
C CYS A 112 7.28 -4.22 -18.86
N VAL A 113 6.00 -4.53 -19.05
CA VAL A 113 5.47 -5.30 -20.17
C VAL A 113 4.27 -4.56 -20.77
N GLU A 114 4.00 -4.81 -22.05
CA GLU A 114 2.84 -4.25 -22.74
C GLU A 114 1.56 -4.90 -22.21
N ASN A 115 1.48 -6.23 -22.29
CA ASN A 115 0.36 -7.02 -21.82
C ASN A 115 0.81 -8.05 -20.77
N CYS A 116 -0.07 -8.32 -19.80
CA CYS A 116 0.15 -9.41 -18.87
C CYS A 116 0.01 -10.75 -19.60
N PRO A 117 0.80 -11.77 -19.23
CA PRO A 117 0.73 -13.07 -19.88
C PRO A 117 -0.62 -13.77 -19.63
N ASP A 118 -1.26 -14.24 -20.71
CA ASP A 118 -2.55 -14.94 -20.63
C ASP A 118 -2.42 -16.40 -20.19
N ASN A 119 -1.27 -17.03 -20.45
CA ASN A 119 -1.03 -18.44 -20.21
C ASN A 119 0.15 -18.67 -19.27
N THR A 120 0.05 -19.70 -18.44
CA THR A 120 1.14 -20.11 -17.56
C THR A 120 2.15 -20.96 -18.33
N ILE A 121 3.41 -20.52 -18.35
CA ILE A 121 4.51 -21.13 -19.09
C ILE A 121 5.64 -21.41 -18.09
N ILE A 122 6.14 -22.65 -18.06
CA ILE A 122 7.26 -23.03 -17.20
C ILE A 122 8.41 -23.39 -18.11
N PHE A 123 9.29 -22.42 -18.36
CA PHE A 123 10.31 -22.54 -19.40
C PHE A 123 11.22 -23.75 -19.22
N GLU A 124 11.55 -24.13 -17.98
CA GLU A 124 12.35 -25.34 -17.71
C GLU A 124 11.69 -26.64 -18.20
N LYS A 125 10.36 -26.71 -18.18
CA LYS A 125 9.61 -27.89 -18.63
C LYS A 125 9.38 -27.85 -20.15
N GLU A 126 9.04 -26.67 -20.67
CA GLU A 126 8.76 -26.46 -22.09
C GLU A 126 9.99 -26.56 -22.98
N LEU A 127 11.19 -26.21 -22.48
CA LEU A 127 12.46 -26.37 -23.23
C LEU A 127 12.69 -27.83 -23.67
N SER A 128 12.15 -28.79 -22.93
CA SER A 128 12.27 -30.22 -23.22
C SER A 128 11.24 -30.73 -24.22
N GLN A 129 10.18 -29.97 -24.49
CA GLN A 129 9.01 -30.41 -25.27
C GLN A 129 8.82 -29.63 -26.58
N THR A 130 9.33 -28.40 -26.67
CA THR A 130 9.07 -27.50 -27.81
C THR A 130 10.36 -26.84 -28.29
N SER A 131 10.38 -26.41 -29.56
CA SER A 131 11.52 -25.69 -30.14
C SER A 131 11.75 -24.36 -29.42
N PHE A 132 13.01 -24.09 -29.07
CA PHE A 132 13.43 -22.88 -28.36
C PHE A 132 12.99 -21.59 -29.03
N GLU A 133 12.97 -21.56 -30.38
CA GLU A 133 12.59 -20.38 -31.17
C GLU A 133 11.17 -19.88 -30.86
N SER A 134 10.25 -20.81 -30.61
CA SER A 134 8.86 -20.47 -30.27
C SER A 134 8.67 -19.99 -28.83
N LEU A 135 9.56 -20.43 -27.91
CA LEU A 135 9.56 -20.03 -26.52
C LEU A 135 10.24 -18.69 -26.32
N ARG A 136 11.28 -18.43 -27.10
CA ARG A 136 12.07 -17.20 -27.13
C ARG A 136 11.21 -15.94 -27.25
N SER A 137 10.23 -15.94 -28.17
CA SER A 137 9.35 -14.80 -28.39
C SER A 137 8.41 -14.50 -27.22
N LYS A 138 8.16 -15.50 -26.36
CA LYS A 138 7.32 -15.37 -25.15
C LYS A 138 8.15 -15.07 -23.90
N MET A 139 9.48 -15.16 -23.96
CA MET A 139 10.34 -14.90 -22.81
C MET A 139 10.31 -13.43 -22.43
N VAL A 140 10.26 -13.18 -21.12
CA VAL A 140 10.32 -11.85 -20.54
C VAL A 140 11.64 -11.73 -19.78
N CYS A 141 12.49 -10.80 -20.19
CA CYS A 141 13.82 -10.56 -19.64
C CYS A 141 14.04 -9.07 -19.35
N THR A 142 15.07 -8.75 -18.58
CA THR A 142 15.55 -7.38 -18.41
C THR A 142 16.15 -6.86 -19.73
N ASP A 143 16.18 -5.54 -19.91
CA ASP A 143 16.70 -4.94 -21.15
C ASP A 143 18.19 -5.16 -21.39
N ASP A 144 18.93 -5.66 -20.39
CA ASP A 144 20.34 -6.01 -20.52
C ASP A 144 20.55 -7.30 -21.33
N VAL A 145 19.47 -8.04 -21.59
CA VAL A 145 19.50 -9.30 -22.32
C VAL A 145 18.91 -9.11 -23.71
N ASN A 146 19.70 -9.41 -24.74
CA ASN A 146 19.19 -9.45 -26.10
C ASN A 146 18.49 -10.79 -26.34
N ILE A 147 17.15 -10.75 -26.35
CA ILE A 147 16.32 -11.93 -26.54
C ILE A 147 16.64 -12.59 -27.89
N ASN A 148 16.89 -11.82 -28.95
CA ASN A 148 17.06 -12.26 -30.35
C ASN A 148 18.41 -12.90 -30.68
N THR A 149 19.40 -12.82 -29.80
CA THR A 149 20.71 -13.47 -30.00
C THR A 149 21.03 -14.58 -29.00
N MET A 150 20.27 -14.71 -27.90
CA MET A 150 20.51 -15.74 -26.90
C MET A 150 20.30 -17.18 -27.43
N THR A 151 21.05 -18.12 -26.86
CA THR A 151 20.88 -19.57 -27.05
C THR A 151 20.14 -20.21 -25.87
N SER A 152 19.65 -21.44 -26.03
CA SER A 152 18.92 -22.17 -24.98
C SER A 152 19.70 -22.33 -23.67
N SER A 153 21.03 -22.52 -23.75
CA SER A 153 21.90 -22.63 -22.58
C SER A 153 22.07 -21.30 -21.85
N GLN A 154 22.18 -20.19 -22.60
CA GLN A 154 22.22 -18.84 -22.04
C GLN A 154 20.89 -18.46 -21.38
N ALA A 155 19.75 -18.85 -21.97
CA ALA A 155 18.43 -18.63 -21.36
C ALA A 155 18.35 -19.27 -19.97
N LEU A 156 18.81 -20.52 -19.82
CA LEU A 156 18.86 -21.21 -18.53
C LEU A 156 19.77 -20.50 -17.53
N GLN A 157 20.89 -19.94 -17.97
CA GLN A 157 21.78 -19.15 -17.12
C GLN A 157 21.12 -17.83 -16.68
N TYR A 158 20.48 -17.11 -17.60
CA TYR A 158 19.79 -15.85 -17.28
C TYR A 158 18.59 -16.03 -16.36
N MET A 159 17.89 -17.16 -16.43
CA MET A 159 16.85 -17.50 -15.46
C MET A 159 17.43 -17.72 -14.05
N LYS A 160 18.62 -18.32 -13.94
CA LYS A 160 19.32 -18.49 -12.65
C LYS A 160 19.87 -17.18 -12.09
N GLU A 161 20.30 -16.27 -12.97
CA GLU A 161 20.80 -14.94 -12.62
C GLU A 161 19.69 -13.89 -12.39
N GLU A 162 18.41 -14.29 -12.38
CA GLU A 162 17.24 -13.39 -12.25
C GLU A 162 17.17 -12.26 -13.30
N LYS A 163 17.79 -12.49 -14.48
CA LYS A 163 17.73 -11.61 -15.66
C LYS A 163 16.56 -11.93 -16.59
N CYS A 164 16.06 -13.17 -16.54
CA CYS A 164 14.85 -13.59 -17.23
C CYS A 164 13.88 -14.28 -16.27
N ALA A 165 12.58 -14.17 -16.54
CA ALA A 165 11.57 -14.86 -15.77
C ALA A 165 11.70 -16.38 -15.94
N ARG A 166 11.77 -17.12 -14.83
CA ARG A 166 11.83 -18.60 -14.83
C ARG A 166 10.51 -19.24 -15.30
N PHE A 167 9.41 -18.57 -15.02
CA PHE A 167 8.06 -18.97 -15.39
C PHE A 167 7.22 -17.71 -15.65
N LEU A 168 6.22 -17.82 -16.52
CA LEU A 168 5.14 -16.85 -16.69
C LEU A 168 3.89 -17.43 -16.03
N LEU A 169 3.16 -16.63 -15.26
CA LEU A 169 1.87 -17.03 -14.70
C LEU A 169 0.76 -16.33 -15.46
N ALA A 170 -0.27 -17.08 -15.86
CA ALA A 170 -1.51 -16.49 -16.38
C ALA A 170 -2.01 -15.41 -15.40
N SER A 171 -2.11 -14.17 -15.86
CA SER A 171 -2.31 -13.00 -15.00
C SER A 171 -3.13 -11.92 -15.65
N GLN A 172 -3.76 -11.11 -14.80
CA GLN A 172 -4.56 -9.96 -15.22
C GLN A 172 -3.95 -8.67 -14.67
N PRO A 173 -4.08 -7.55 -15.41
CA PRO A 173 -3.62 -6.26 -14.94
C PRO A 173 -4.56 -5.71 -13.86
N VAL A 174 -4.04 -5.50 -12.65
CA VAL A 174 -4.73 -4.83 -11.55
C VAL A 174 -3.88 -3.64 -11.14
N LEU A 175 -4.39 -2.41 -11.34
CA LEU A 175 -3.64 -1.17 -11.13
C LEU A 175 -2.25 -1.20 -11.80
N PHE A 176 -2.22 -1.57 -13.09
CA PHE A 176 -1.01 -1.73 -13.90
C PHE A 176 0.00 -2.79 -13.38
N ARG A 177 -0.41 -3.70 -12.49
CA ARG A 177 0.44 -4.80 -12.01
C ARG A 177 -0.15 -6.13 -12.46
N CYS A 178 0.68 -7.01 -13.01
CA CYS A 178 0.25 -8.35 -13.40
C CYS A 178 0.16 -9.24 -12.16
N ILE A 179 -1.08 -9.54 -11.73
CA ILE A 179 -1.37 -10.43 -10.61
C ILE A 179 -1.96 -11.71 -11.19
N GLY A 180 -1.20 -12.80 -11.05
CA GLY A 180 -1.54 -14.11 -11.60
C GLY A 180 -2.23 -15.05 -10.63
N ASP A 181 -2.69 -16.17 -11.16
CA ASP A 181 -3.08 -17.32 -10.36
C ASP A 181 -1.82 -17.99 -9.77
N LEU A 182 -1.77 -18.06 -8.45
CA LEU A 182 -0.65 -18.64 -7.70
C LEU A 182 -0.77 -20.16 -7.54
N SER A 183 -1.80 -20.80 -8.12
CA SER A 183 -2.05 -22.23 -7.99
C SER A 183 -0.88 -23.10 -8.48
N THR A 184 -0.12 -22.63 -9.47
CA THR A 184 1.07 -23.36 -9.98
C THR A 184 2.30 -23.25 -9.08
N LEU A 185 2.29 -22.32 -8.12
CA LEU A 185 3.32 -22.16 -7.11
C LEU A 185 2.98 -22.89 -5.80
N GLN A 186 1.95 -23.74 -5.80
CA GLN A 186 1.49 -24.39 -4.58
C GLN A 186 2.56 -25.33 -4.00
N CYS A 187 2.79 -25.24 -2.69
CA CYS A 187 3.72 -26.14 -2.01
C CYS A 187 3.27 -27.61 -2.17
N PRO A 188 4.16 -28.54 -2.54
CA PRO A 188 3.83 -29.95 -2.51
C PRO A 188 3.47 -30.37 -1.07
N LYS A 189 2.36 -31.09 -0.90
CA LYS A 189 1.97 -31.65 0.39
C LYS A 189 2.88 -32.84 0.72
N THR A 190 4.03 -32.61 1.33
CA THR A 190 4.81 -33.69 1.93
C THR A 190 4.13 -34.15 3.22
N LYS A 191 3.96 -35.47 3.40
CA LYS A 191 3.39 -36.07 4.62
C LYS A 191 4.36 -36.06 5.80
N ASP A 192 5.64 -35.80 5.56
CA ASP A 192 6.67 -35.59 6.58
C ASP A 192 7.36 -34.28 6.27
N GLY A 193 7.56 -33.43 7.28
CA GLY A 193 8.03 -32.04 7.17
C GLY A 193 9.46 -31.85 6.65
N ILE A 194 9.77 -32.38 5.48
CA ILE A 194 11.03 -32.18 4.77
C ILE A 194 10.74 -31.24 3.60
N ARG A 195 11.24 -29.99 3.74
CA ARG A 195 11.34 -29.01 2.67
C ARG A 195 12.28 -29.57 1.62
N SER A 196 11.75 -29.91 0.44
CA SER A 196 12.58 -30.17 -0.71
C SER A 196 12.83 -28.86 -1.44
N GLY A 197 14.09 -28.43 -1.47
CA GLY A 197 14.60 -27.35 -2.31
C GLY A 197 14.43 -25.93 -1.78
N ASN A 198 15.36 -25.06 -2.15
CA ASN A 198 15.29 -23.59 -2.01
C ASN A 198 14.19 -22.98 -2.92
N GLU A 199 13.07 -23.66 -3.13
CA GLU A 199 11.98 -23.18 -3.96
C GLU A 199 10.89 -22.57 -3.08
N GLU A 200 10.67 -21.28 -3.27
CA GLU A 200 9.63 -20.54 -2.57
C GLU A 200 8.27 -20.96 -3.14
N CYS A 201 7.42 -21.49 -2.27
CA CYS A 201 6.12 -22.02 -2.64
C CYS A 201 5.01 -21.40 -1.78
N VAL A 202 3.79 -21.40 -2.31
CA VAL A 202 2.61 -20.78 -1.72
C VAL A 202 1.75 -21.86 -1.07
N ARG A 203 1.48 -21.75 0.23
CA ARG A 203 0.68 -22.76 0.96
C ARG A 203 -0.80 -22.74 0.55
N ASN A 204 -1.37 -21.55 0.46
CA ASN A 204 -2.76 -21.34 0.06
C ASN A 204 -2.79 -20.28 -1.05
N PRO A 205 -2.92 -20.69 -2.33
CA PRO A 205 -2.83 -19.78 -3.47
C PRO A 205 -3.99 -18.78 -3.51
N VAL A 206 -5.20 -19.19 -3.10
CA VAL A 206 -6.39 -18.32 -3.09
C VAL A 206 -6.23 -17.19 -2.07
N GLU A 207 -5.79 -17.52 -0.86
CA GLU A 207 -5.58 -16.52 0.20
C GLU A 207 -4.40 -15.59 -0.13
N ALA A 208 -3.35 -16.15 -0.72
CA ALA A 208 -2.20 -15.39 -1.19
C ALA A 208 -2.57 -14.39 -2.29
N GLN A 209 -3.35 -14.82 -3.28
CA GLN A 209 -3.84 -13.95 -4.34
C GLN A 209 -4.75 -12.85 -3.77
N LYS A 210 -5.66 -13.19 -2.85
CA LYS A 210 -6.47 -12.18 -2.14
C LYS A 210 -5.61 -11.18 -1.37
N SER A 211 -4.57 -11.64 -0.68
CA SER A 211 -3.64 -10.76 0.03
C SER A 211 -2.88 -9.84 -0.94
N LEU A 212 -2.45 -10.33 -2.10
CA LEU A 212 -1.80 -9.53 -3.14
C LEU A 212 -2.74 -8.50 -3.75
N LEU A 213 -3.97 -8.91 -4.08
CA LEU A 213 -5.02 -8.02 -4.56
C LEU A 213 -5.31 -6.95 -3.51
N ASN A 214 -5.58 -7.36 -2.27
CA ASN A 214 -5.82 -6.45 -1.16
C ASN A 214 -4.65 -5.50 -0.97
N ARG A 215 -3.38 -5.92 -1.09
CA ARG A 215 -2.22 -5.02 -0.97
C ARG A 215 -2.08 -4.08 -2.16
N ALA A 216 -2.37 -4.55 -3.38
CA ALA A 216 -2.35 -3.75 -4.58
C ALA A 216 -3.43 -2.66 -4.54
N THR A 217 -4.64 -3.02 -4.10
CA THR A 217 -5.77 -2.10 -3.94
C THR A 217 -5.74 -1.33 -2.62
N ALA A 218 -5.04 -1.81 -1.60
CA ALA A 218 -4.92 -1.13 -0.30
C ALA A 218 -4.09 0.16 -0.36
N LEU A 219 -3.38 0.42 -1.46
CA LEU A 219 -2.88 1.77 -1.71
C LEU A 219 -4.02 2.81 -1.75
N ASP A 220 -5.27 2.41 -2.02
CA ASP A 220 -6.47 3.25 -1.87
C ASP A 220 -7.03 3.28 -0.42
N SER A 221 -6.60 2.36 0.45
CA SER A 221 -7.11 2.26 1.83
C SER A 221 -6.45 3.21 2.83
N TYR A 222 -5.36 3.89 2.47
CA TYR A 222 -4.87 5.02 3.29
C TYR A 222 -5.80 6.23 3.18
N ILE A 223 -6.29 6.52 1.96
CA ILE A 223 -7.35 7.50 1.75
C ILE A 223 -8.68 6.98 2.30
N GLY A 224 -8.95 5.67 2.23
CA GLY A 224 -10.12 5.05 2.87
C GLY A 224 -10.14 5.15 4.39
N TRP A 225 -9.01 4.97 5.08
CA TRP A 225 -8.91 5.16 6.54
C TRP A 225 -8.99 6.63 6.93
N ILE A 226 -8.38 7.52 6.15
CA ILE A 226 -8.51 8.97 6.35
C ILE A 226 -9.97 9.37 6.12
N ALA A 227 -10.58 8.99 5.01
CA ALA A 227 -11.99 9.26 4.70
C ALA A 227 -12.94 8.64 5.73
N ALA A 228 -12.71 7.41 6.17
CA ALA A 228 -13.47 6.79 7.24
C ALA A 228 -13.26 7.52 8.58
N SER A 229 -12.06 8.00 8.88
CA SER A 229 -11.75 8.79 10.08
C SER A 229 -12.40 10.18 10.04
N TRP A 230 -12.44 10.84 8.88
CA TRP A 230 -13.13 12.11 8.68
C TRP A 230 -14.66 11.94 8.68
N VAL A 231 -15.18 10.88 8.03
CA VAL A 231 -16.60 10.55 8.05
C VAL A 231 -17.04 10.22 9.47
N THR A 232 -16.29 9.39 10.22
CA THR A 232 -16.59 9.09 11.63
C THR A 232 -16.44 10.28 12.56
N PHE A 233 -15.57 11.25 12.25
CA PHE A 233 -15.48 12.52 12.96
C PHE A 233 -16.71 13.42 12.72
N PHE A 234 -17.30 13.38 11.52
CA PHE A 234 -18.49 14.18 11.17
C PHE A 234 -19.83 13.50 11.42
N THR A 235 -19.88 12.16 11.57
CA THR A 235 -21.14 11.41 11.79
C THR A 235 -21.26 10.84 13.20
N LYS A 236 -20.58 11.42 14.20
CA LYS A 236 -20.59 10.89 15.57
C LYS A 236 -21.87 11.23 16.32
N GLU A 237 -22.96 10.55 15.97
CA GLU A 237 -24.03 10.24 16.91
C GLU A 237 -24.53 8.81 16.62
N ASN A 238 -24.38 7.94 17.63
CA ASN A 238 -24.83 6.55 17.67
C ASN A 238 -24.18 5.56 16.67
N GLU A 239 -23.16 4.82 17.12
CA GLU A 239 -23.39 3.49 17.69
C GLU A 239 -22.09 2.86 18.21
N ARG A 240 -22.25 2.09 19.28
CA ARG A 240 -21.24 1.31 19.97
C ARG A 240 -21.29 -0.12 19.40
N GLU A 241 -20.12 -0.75 19.32
CA GLU A 241 -19.82 -2.20 19.46
C GLU A 241 -19.27 -2.97 18.24
N ALA A 242 -18.28 -3.79 18.59
CA ALA A 242 -17.73 -4.97 17.91
C ALA A 242 -16.67 -4.71 16.80
N HIS A 243 -15.46 -5.28 16.83
CA HIS A 243 -15.04 -6.61 17.29
C HIS A 243 -13.53 -6.67 17.65
N ILE A 244 -13.21 -7.59 18.57
CA ILE A 244 -11.90 -8.23 18.88
C ILE A 244 -11.28 -7.86 20.25
N VAL A 245 -11.26 -8.89 21.13
CA VAL A 245 -10.62 -8.91 22.44
C VAL A 245 -9.16 -9.35 22.28
N CYS A 246 -8.22 -8.51 22.74
CA CYS A 246 -6.84 -8.91 22.97
C CYS A 246 -6.74 -9.61 24.34
N SER A 247 -6.37 -10.89 24.38
CA SER A 247 -5.88 -11.53 25.60
C SER A 247 -4.44 -11.08 25.85
N ALA A 248 -4.26 -10.01 26.63
CA ALA A 248 -2.96 -9.64 27.19
C ALA A 248 -2.88 -10.15 28.64
N ALA A 249 -2.15 -11.25 28.86
CA ALA A 249 -1.67 -11.59 30.18
C ALA A 249 -0.53 -10.62 30.54
N CYS A 250 -0.81 -9.69 31.45
CA CYS A 250 0.17 -8.73 31.97
C CYS A 250 0.80 -9.33 33.22
N THR A 251 1.97 -9.96 33.09
CA THR A 251 2.81 -10.32 34.25
C THR A 251 3.68 -9.13 34.59
N LYS A 252 3.42 -8.53 35.76
CA LYS A 252 4.27 -7.52 36.41
C LYS A 252 5.69 -8.05 36.58
N PHE A 253 6.67 -7.30 36.09
CA PHE A 253 8.01 -7.25 36.64
C PHE A 253 8.43 -5.77 36.74
N CYS A 254 8.32 -5.20 37.94
CA CYS A 254 9.11 -4.04 38.32
C CYS A 254 10.25 -4.56 39.20
N LYS A 255 11.48 -4.23 38.82
CA LYS A 255 12.68 -4.31 39.64
C LYS A 255 12.89 -2.97 40.32
#